data_AF-A0A820NCG1-F1
#
_entry.id   AF-A0A820NCG1-F1
#
_cell.length_a   1.000
_cell.length_b   1.000
_cell.length_c   1.000
_cell.angle_alpha   90.00
_cell.angle_beta   90.00
_cell.angle_gamma   90.00
#
_symmetry.space_group_name_H-M   'P 1'
#
loop_
_entity.id
_entity.type
_entity.pdbx_description
1 polymer ?
#
loop_
_entity_poly.entity_id
_entity_poly.type
_entity_poly.pdbx_seq_one_letter_code
_entity_poly.pdbx_strand_id
1 'polypeptide(L)'
;ETTSTTLLSAAFIKLATLFQEGTNEMRLNVTKVLDRLVNQLQKSSMLDDPIKLIYSVMHSNDCIARALTLRALAMLAHILADDVEAHLHIRLALDSNDEIEILAAVKAAKKFIPCSK
;
A
#
# COMPACT_ATOMS: atom_id res chain seq x y z
N GLU A 1 16.43 10.58 -19.00
CA GLU A 1 15.24 9.88 -18.45
C GLU A 1 15.57 8.97 -17.26
N THR A 2 16.71 8.27 -17.23
CA THR A 2 17.13 7.38 -16.12
C THR A 2 17.27 8.05 -14.74
N THR A 3 17.70 9.32 -14.67
CA THR A 3 17.87 10.04 -13.40
C THR A 3 16.54 10.31 -12.68
N SER A 4 15.45 10.50 -13.43
CA SER A 4 14.12 10.79 -12.88
C SER A 4 13.47 9.55 -12.26
N THR A 5 13.63 8.38 -12.90
CA THR A 5 13.12 7.10 -12.37
C THR A 5 13.85 6.68 -11.10
N THR A 6 15.18 6.86 -11.03
CA THR A 6 15.96 6.54 -9.84
C THR A 6 15.59 7.43 -8.65
N LEU A 7 15.37 8.73 -8.90
CA LEU A 7 14.90 9.65 -7.86
C LEU A 7 13.52 9.26 -7.33
N LEU A 8 12.61 8.86 -8.23
CA LEU A 8 11.26 8.44 -7.86
C LEU A 8 11.27 7.16 -7.01
N SER A 9 12.06 6.15 -7.40
CA SER A 9 12.27 4.95 -6.58
C SER A 9 12.84 5.29 -5.19
N ALA A 10 13.86 6.14 -5.13
CA ALA A 10 14.47 6.56 -3.86
C ALA A 10 13.48 7.35 -2.98
N ALA A 11 12.66 8.22 -3.58
CA ALA A 11 11.61 8.94 -2.88
C ALA A 11 10.55 7.97 -2.33
N PHE A 12 10.16 6.96 -3.12
CA PHE A 12 9.18 5.98 -2.67
C PHE A 12 9.71 5.11 -1.52
N ILE A 13 10.99 4.69 -1.58
CA ILE A 13 11.66 4.02 -0.46
C ILE A 13 11.59 4.87 0.82
N LYS A 14 11.92 6.16 0.75
CA LYS A 14 11.83 7.06 1.91
C LYS A 14 10.40 7.19 2.46
N LEU A 15 9.41 7.27 1.58
CA LEU A 15 8.00 7.32 1.98
C LEU A 15 7.56 6.01 2.63
N ALA A 16 8.01 4.87 2.12
CA ALA A 16 7.72 3.56 2.67
C ALA A 16 8.40 3.34 4.03
N THR A 17 9.63 3.81 4.22
CA THR A 17 10.29 3.84 5.55
C THR A 17 9.51 4.71 6.54
N LEU A 18 9.09 5.91 6.11
CA LEU A 18 8.25 6.78 6.94
C LEU A 18 6.89 6.14 7.28
N PHE A 19 6.33 5.37 6.36
CA PHE A 19 5.10 4.60 6.60
C PHE A 19 5.31 3.49 7.63
N GLN A 20 6.43 2.78 7.55
CA GLN A 20 6.77 1.70 8.47
C GLN A 20 6.98 2.23 9.89
N GLU A 21 7.87 3.20 10.07
CA GLU A 21 8.35 3.68 11.37
C GLU A 21 7.46 4.77 12.00
N GLY A 22 6.64 5.43 11.18
CA GLY A 22 5.91 6.63 11.58
C GLY A 22 4.66 6.39 12.45
N THR A 23 3.98 7.48 12.77
CA THR A 23 2.66 7.45 13.42
C THR A 23 1.54 7.18 12.42
N ASN A 24 0.32 6.90 12.89
CA ASN A 24 -0.84 6.75 11.99
C ASN A 24 -1.15 8.00 11.18
N GLU A 25 -0.84 9.19 11.72
CA GLU A 25 -0.95 10.44 10.97
C GLU A 25 0.04 10.49 9.80
N MET A 26 1.30 10.09 10.04
CA MET A 26 2.30 9.97 8.99
C MET A 26 1.90 8.94 7.92
N ARG A 27 1.41 7.76 8.33
CA ARG A 27 0.90 6.72 7.43
C ARG A 27 -0.26 7.23 6.56
N LEU A 28 -1.19 7.96 7.15
CA LEU A 28 -2.30 8.58 6.42
C LEU A 28 -1.79 9.58 5.38
N ASN A 29 -0.82 10.42 5.76
CA ASN A 29 -0.24 11.41 4.84
C ASN A 29 0.52 10.74 3.70
N VAL A 30 1.30 9.69 3.98
CA VAL A 30 1.96 8.89 2.94
C VAL A 30 0.91 8.27 2.00
N THR A 31 -0.16 7.67 2.53
CA THR A 31 -1.24 7.08 1.71
C THR A 31 -1.84 8.09 0.72
N LYS A 32 -2.07 9.34 1.16
CA LYS A 32 -2.56 10.42 0.28
C LYS A 32 -1.56 10.79 -0.82
N VAL A 33 -0.26 10.67 -0.56
CA VAL A 33 0.80 10.92 -1.54
C VAL A 33 0.94 9.76 -2.53
N LEU A 34 0.77 8.51 -2.08
CA LEU A 34 0.83 7.33 -2.95
C LEU A 34 -0.19 7.39 -4.08
N ASP A 35 -1.42 7.83 -3.81
CA ASP A 35 -2.47 8.03 -4.84
C ASP A 35 -2.02 8.95 -6.00
N ARG A 36 -1.14 9.91 -5.72
CA ARG A 36 -0.59 10.81 -6.75
C ARG A 36 0.64 10.21 -7.43
N LEU A 37 1.51 9.59 -6.64
CA LEU A 37 2.75 8.97 -7.15
C LEU A 37 2.49 7.78 -8.05
N VAL A 38 1.40 7.04 -7.83
CA VAL A 38 1.14 5.80 -8.56
C VAL A 38 0.93 6.02 -10.06
N ASN A 39 0.47 7.21 -10.46
CA ASN A 39 0.36 7.60 -11.87
C ASN A 39 1.73 7.83 -12.54
N GLN A 40 2.77 8.07 -11.75
CA GLN A 40 4.14 8.25 -12.23
C GLN A 40 4.98 6.96 -12.14
N LEU A 41 4.51 5.98 -11.36
CA LEU A 41 5.13 4.67 -11.22
C LEU A 41 4.74 3.80 -12.42
N GLN A 42 5.63 3.69 -13.40
CA GLN A 42 5.39 2.97 -14.65
C GLN A 42 5.76 1.47 -14.60
N LYS A 43 6.51 1.03 -13.59
CA LYS A 43 7.06 -0.34 -13.52
C LYS A 43 6.89 -0.95 -12.13
N SER A 44 6.43 -2.19 -12.07
CA SER A 44 6.28 -2.96 -10.82
C SER A 44 7.60 -3.19 -10.09
N SER A 45 8.71 -3.36 -10.81
CA SER A 45 10.05 -3.53 -10.23
C SER A 45 10.52 -2.34 -9.38
N MET A 46 9.86 -1.19 -9.46
CA MET A 46 10.15 -0.04 -8.60
C MET A 46 9.53 -0.18 -7.20
N LEU A 47 8.63 -1.16 -7.01
CA LEU A 47 7.92 -1.41 -5.76
C LEU A 47 8.57 -2.50 -4.90
N ASP A 48 9.42 -3.37 -5.45
CA ASP A 48 9.87 -4.62 -4.82
C ASP A 48 10.40 -4.46 -3.38
N ASP A 49 11.19 -3.42 -3.13
CA ASP A 49 11.71 -3.12 -1.79
C ASP A 49 10.77 -2.24 -0.93
N PRO A 50 10.26 -1.10 -1.42
CA PRO A 50 9.36 -0.27 -0.60
C PRO A 50 8.05 -0.97 -0.23
N ILE A 51 7.53 -1.88 -1.06
CA ILE A 51 6.28 -2.58 -0.74
C ILE A 51 6.42 -3.49 0.47
N LYS A 52 7.58 -4.12 0.67
CA LYS A 52 7.86 -4.96 1.85
C LYS A 52 7.80 -4.14 3.14
N LEU A 53 8.26 -2.90 3.10
CA LEU A 53 8.16 -1.98 4.23
C LEU A 53 6.70 -1.66 4.56
N ILE A 54 5.86 -1.47 3.53
CA ILE A 54 4.41 -1.27 3.69
C ILE A 54 3.76 -2.54 4.28
N TYR A 55 4.05 -3.73 3.73
CA TYR A 55 3.50 -5.00 4.24
C TYR A 55 3.85 -5.28 5.69
N SER A 56 5.05 -4.90 6.15
CA SER A 56 5.45 -5.11 7.54
C SER A 56 4.49 -4.48 8.56
N VAL A 57 3.79 -3.39 8.20
CA VAL A 57 2.80 -2.71 9.06
C VAL A 57 1.48 -3.49 9.16
N MET A 58 1.20 -4.41 8.22
CA MET A 58 0.01 -5.27 8.25
C MET A 58 -0.02 -6.20 9.47
N HIS A 59 1.15 -6.50 10.06
CA HIS A 59 1.27 -7.31 11.26
C HIS A 59 1.20 -6.50 12.57
N SER A 60 0.87 -5.22 12.50
CA SER A 60 0.69 -4.37 13.68
C SER A 60 -0.51 -4.81 14.52
N ASN A 61 -0.40 -4.69 15.84
CA ASN A 61 -1.54 -4.86 16.75
C ASN A 61 -2.56 -3.70 16.64
N ASP A 62 -2.18 -2.57 16.03
CA ASP A 62 -3.05 -1.41 15.83
C ASP A 62 -3.90 -1.57 14.56
N CYS A 63 -5.22 -1.66 14.73
CA CYS A 63 -6.17 -1.82 13.63
C CYS A 63 -6.21 -0.62 12.68
N ILE A 64 -5.91 0.60 13.16
CA ILE A 64 -5.82 1.80 12.31
C ILE A 64 -4.59 1.69 11.42
N ALA A 65 -3.46 1.22 11.95
CA ALA A 65 -2.25 1.01 11.16
C ALA A 65 -2.50 -0.02 10.05
N ARG A 66 -3.10 -1.19 10.37
CA ARG A 66 -3.46 -2.21 9.37
C ARG A 66 -4.45 -1.69 8.33
N ALA A 67 -5.47 -0.94 8.74
CA ALA A 67 -6.42 -0.30 7.84
C ALA A 67 -5.75 0.72 6.90
N LEU A 68 -4.76 1.48 7.37
CA LEU A 68 -3.98 2.39 6.55
C LEU A 68 -3.08 1.62 5.57
N THR A 69 -2.54 0.46 5.96
CA THR A 69 -1.80 -0.43 5.05
C THR A 69 -2.71 -0.89 3.91
N LEU A 70 -3.92 -1.37 4.19
CA LEU A 70 -4.89 -1.78 3.16
C LEU A 70 -5.24 -0.63 2.22
N ARG A 71 -5.38 0.59 2.74
CA ARG A 71 -5.62 1.79 1.91
C ARG A 71 -4.41 2.11 1.03
N ALA A 72 -3.19 1.98 1.54
CA ALA A 72 -1.97 2.16 0.75
C ALA A 72 -1.91 1.15 -0.40
N LEU A 73 -2.19 -0.13 -0.14
CA LEU A 73 -2.28 -1.17 -1.17
C LEU A 73 -3.34 -0.81 -2.23
N ALA A 74 -4.49 -0.31 -1.81
CA ALA A 74 -5.55 0.12 -2.72
C ALA A 74 -5.11 1.26 -3.66
N MET A 75 -4.22 2.15 -3.23
CA MET A 75 -3.65 3.20 -4.10
C MET A 75 -2.66 2.61 -5.11
N LEU A 76 -2.07 1.46 -4.82
CA LEU A 76 -1.11 0.77 -5.69
C LEU A 76 -1.75 -0.34 -6.52
N ALA A 77 -3.09 -0.47 -6.51
CA ALA A 77 -3.81 -1.63 -7.02
C ALA A 77 -3.54 -1.97 -8.50
N HIS A 78 -3.31 -0.97 -9.37
CA HIS A 78 -3.00 -1.25 -10.78
C HIS A 78 -1.59 -1.81 -11.00
N ILE A 79 -0.66 -1.52 -10.10
CA ILE A 79 0.71 -2.04 -10.17
C ILE A 79 0.80 -3.39 -9.47
N LEU A 80 0.05 -3.56 -8.38
CA LEU A 80 -0.01 -4.77 -7.56
C LEU A 80 -1.07 -5.77 -8.04
N ALA A 81 -1.62 -5.61 -9.24
CA ALA A 81 -2.74 -6.43 -9.74
C ALA A 81 -2.48 -7.95 -9.68
N ASP A 82 -1.23 -8.36 -9.88
CA ASP A 82 -0.80 -9.78 -9.84
C ASP A 82 -0.04 -10.14 -8.54
N ASP A 83 0.00 -9.22 -7.56
CA ASP A 83 0.69 -9.44 -6.29
C ASP A 83 -0.17 -10.29 -5.33
N VAL A 84 0.24 -11.55 -5.16
CA VAL A 84 -0.47 -12.53 -4.33
C VAL A 84 -0.51 -12.13 -2.85
N GLU A 85 0.51 -11.45 -2.36
CA GLU A 85 0.60 -11.03 -0.95
C GLU A 85 -0.41 -9.91 -0.65
N ALA A 86 -0.55 -8.94 -1.57
CA ALA A 86 -1.60 -7.92 -1.51
C ALA A 86 -3.00 -8.56 -1.45
N HIS A 87 -3.28 -9.49 -2.36
CA HIS A 87 -4.55 -10.21 -2.42
C HIS A 87 -4.84 -10.97 -1.13
N LEU A 88 -3.85 -11.69 -0.62
CA LEU A 88 -3.96 -12.47 0.60
C LEU A 88 -4.28 -11.57 1.80
N HIS A 89 -3.55 -10.46 1.97
CA HIS A 89 -3.78 -9.53 3.07
C HIS A 89 -5.17 -8.88 3.01
N ILE A 90 -5.60 -8.46 1.82
CA ILE A 90 -6.95 -7.91 1.64
C ILE A 90 -8.00 -8.95 2.02
N ARG A 91 -7.85 -10.20 1.57
CA ARG A 91 -8.77 -11.29 1.89
C ARG A 91 -8.83 -11.55 3.40
N LEU A 92 -7.69 -11.69 4.06
CA LEU A 92 -7.64 -11.95 5.50
C LEU A 92 -8.26 -10.81 6.31
N ALA A 93 -8.08 -9.57 5.88
CA ALA A 93 -8.64 -8.40 6.56
C ALA A 93 -10.17 -8.27 6.43
N LEU A 94 -10.80 -8.95 5.46
CA LEU A 94 -12.27 -9.01 5.37
C LEU A 94 -12.88 -9.81 6.52
N ASP A 95 -12.12 -10.73 7.11
CA ASP A 95 -12.52 -11.56 8.26
C ASP A 95 -12.03 -10.98 9.61
N SER A 96 -11.57 -9.72 9.62
CA SER A 96 -11.14 -9.04 10.86
C SER A 96 -12.30 -8.82 11.82
N ASN A 97 -12.00 -8.64 13.11
CA ASN A 97 -12.97 -8.22 14.12
C ASN A 97 -13.12 -6.69 14.21
N ASP A 98 -12.19 -5.94 13.59
CA ASP A 98 -12.15 -4.49 13.64
C ASP A 98 -12.88 -3.87 12.44
N GLU A 99 -14.00 -3.19 12.67
CA GLU A 99 -14.84 -2.62 11.61
C GLU A 99 -14.07 -1.66 10.68
N ILE A 100 -13.13 -0.88 11.23
CA ILE A 100 -12.31 0.06 10.46
C ILE A 100 -11.42 -0.67 9.44
N GLU A 101 -10.87 -1.82 9.85
CA GLU A 101 -10.03 -2.66 9.02
C GLU A 101 -10.85 -3.36 7.93
N ILE A 102 -11.99 -3.94 8.29
CA ILE A 102 -12.93 -4.56 7.34
C ILE A 102 -13.34 -3.54 6.26
N LEU A 103 -13.71 -2.33 6.66
CA LEU A 103 -14.11 -1.28 5.72
C LEU A 103 -12.97 -0.88 4.78
N ALA A 104 -11.73 -0.85 5.29
CA ALA A 104 -10.54 -0.62 4.46
C ALA A 104 -10.31 -1.78 3.49
N ALA A 105 -10.45 -3.03 3.93
CA ALA A 105 -10.33 -4.23 3.11
C ALA A 105 -11.37 -4.24 1.98
N VAL A 106 -12.65 -3.94 2.28
CA VAL A 106 -13.71 -3.84 1.26
C VAL A 106 -13.39 -2.77 0.22
N LYS A 107 -12.88 -1.61 0.64
CA LYS A 107 -12.47 -0.53 -0.28
C LYS A 107 -11.26 -0.93 -1.12
N ALA A 108 -10.28 -1.63 -0.53
CA ALA A 108 -9.12 -2.14 -1.23
C ALA A 108 -9.54 -3.19 -2.27
N ALA A 109 -10.34 -4.19 -1.88
CA ALA A 109 -10.88 -5.20 -2.79
C ALA A 109 -11.57 -4.56 -4.00
N LYS A 110 -12.43 -3.55 -3.79
CA LYS A 110 -13.08 -2.79 -4.87
C LYS A 110 -12.11 -2.13 -5.85
N LYS A 111 -10.93 -1.72 -5.40
CA LYS A 111 -9.88 -1.14 -6.26
C LYS A 111 -9.10 -2.21 -7.03
N PHE A 112 -8.94 -3.40 -6.47
CA PHE A 112 -8.25 -4.52 -7.14
C PHE A 112 -9.12 -5.23 -8.17
N ILE A 113 -10.44 -5.38 -7.94
CA ILE A 113 -11.38 -6.05 -8.87
C ILE A 113 -11.21 -5.66 -10.35
N PRO A 114 -11.16 -4.37 -10.73
CA PRO A 114 -11.07 -4.00 -12.16
C PRO A 114 -9.69 -4.27 -12.79
N CYS A 115 -8.66 -4.49 -11.99
CA CYS A 115 -7.26 -4.57 -12.45
C CYS A 115 -6.68 -5.98 -12.36
N SER A 116 -7.20 -6.81 -11.46
CA SER A 116 -6.65 -8.13 -11.13
C SER A 116 -7.25 -9.20 -12.04
N LYS A 117 -6.43 -10.16 -12.46
CA LYS A 117 -6.82 -11.25 -13.37
C LYS A 117 -7.17 -12.53 -12.64
#